data_AF-A0A087H8I8-F1
#
_entry.id   AF-A0A087H8I8-F1
#
_cell.length_a   1.000
_cell.length_b   1.000
_cell.length_c   1.000
_cell.angle_alpha   90.00
_cell.angle_beta   90.00
_cell.angle_gamma   90.00
#
_symmetry.space_group_name_H-M   'P 1'
#
loop_
_entity.id
_entity.type
_entity.pdbx_description
1 polymer ?
#
loop_
_entity_poly.entity_id
_entity_poly.type
_entity_poly.pdbx_seq_one_letter_code
_entity_poly.pdbx_strand_id
1 'polypeptide(L)'
;MAYINIFLINSTDKENIAAEELVRILRRDLHLKTMIVVMTSLTETWTRAGAHTCVKGTWDEDMLVAIFKQLKEGLVNELYREAFKIAIVYEGDIWDHANWFDNETQEVVTAVSESDVDRMEIAYDMIMVYTPTVANQLRIKGFTKLMVGVTSSDKECTDFGNYEVSNFLTPPLTKEKIESVIKLMV
;
A
#
# COMPACT_ATOMS: atom_id res chain seq x y z
N MET A 1 -1.23 -5.69 18.33
CA MET A 1 -1.72 -4.35 18.77
C MET A 1 -1.27 -3.38 17.69
N ALA A 2 -2.20 -2.82 16.90
CA ALA A 2 -1.85 -1.83 15.88
C ALA A 2 -1.60 -0.48 16.58
N TYR A 3 -0.42 0.09 16.41
CA TYR A 3 -0.10 1.44 16.86
C TYR A 3 -0.38 2.38 15.69
N ILE A 4 -1.17 3.44 15.93
CA ILE A 4 -1.24 4.56 14.99
C ILE A 4 -0.18 5.57 15.39
N ASN A 5 0.69 5.90 14.44
CA ASN A 5 1.62 7.01 14.62
C ASN A 5 0.86 8.32 14.35
N ILE A 6 0.95 9.28 15.27
CA ILE A 6 0.37 10.61 15.11
C ILE A 6 1.51 11.60 14.95
N PHE A 7 1.56 12.25 13.80
CA PHE A 7 2.47 13.36 13.57
C PHE A 7 1.68 14.66 13.55
N LEU A 8 2.01 15.53 14.50
CA LEU A 8 1.52 16.90 14.56
C LEU A 8 2.62 17.80 13.99
N ILE A 9 2.39 18.31 12.78
CA ILE A 9 3.38 19.14 12.07
C ILE A 9 2.89 20.58 12.12
N ASN A 10 3.68 21.48 12.70
CA ASN A 10 3.43 22.91 12.66
C ASN A 10 4.25 23.51 11.52
N SER A 11 3.59 24.01 10.47
CA SER A 11 4.27 24.61 9.32
C SER A 11 3.95 26.10 9.24
N THR A 12 5.01 26.91 9.17
CA THR A 12 4.92 28.35 8.87
C THR A 12 5.23 28.61 7.39
N ASP A 13 4.84 29.77 6.87
CA ASP A 13 4.96 30.11 5.43
C ASP A 13 6.39 29.94 4.85
N LYS A 14 7.44 29.99 5.69
CA LYS A 14 8.84 29.83 5.29
C LYS A 14 9.35 28.38 5.24
N GLU A 15 8.64 27.44 5.85
CA GLU A 15 9.06 26.04 6.02
C GLU A 15 8.19 25.04 5.25
N ASN A 16 7.18 25.53 4.51
CA ASN A 16 6.17 24.71 3.85
C ASN A 16 6.75 23.63 2.92
N ILE A 17 7.82 23.91 2.15
CA ILE A 17 8.41 22.93 1.24
C ILE A 17 9.06 21.77 2.02
N ALA A 18 9.76 22.07 3.12
CA ALA A 18 10.45 21.06 3.92
C ALA A 18 9.45 20.22 4.74
N ALA A 19 8.41 20.87 5.28
CA ALA A 19 7.35 20.17 5.98
C ALA A 19 6.46 19.34 5.03
N GLU A 20 6.20 19.81 3.81
CA GLU A 20 5.47 19.03 2.79
C GLU A 20 6.25 17.78 2.37
N GLU A 21 7.56 17.91 2.17
CA GLU A 21 8.43 16.77 1.87
C GLU A 21 8.51 15.80 3.06
N LEU A 22 8.52 16.29 4.30
CA LEU A 22 8.42 15.45 5.49
C LEU A 22 7.10 14.66 5.52
N VAL A 23 5.96 15.28 5.19
CA VAL A 23 4.67 14.58 5.10
C VAL A 23 4.73 13.47 4.05
N ARG A 24 5.33 13.73 2.88
CA ARG A 24 5.50 12.71 1.83
C ARG A 24 6.41 11.57 2.28
N ILE A 25 7.53 11.88 2.92
CA ILE A 25 8.45 10.88 3.47
C ILE A 25 7.75 10.04 4.53
N LEU A 26 7.05 10.66 5.48
CA LEU A 26 6.30 9.94 6.52
C LEU A 26 5.18 9.08 5.90
N ARG A 27 4.49 9.58 4.88
CA ARG A 27 3.44 8.82 4.17
C ARG A 27 4.03 7.64 3.39
N ARG A 28 5.19 7.82 2.76
CA ARG A 28 5.91 6.78 2.00
C ARG A 28 6.49 5.71 2.92
N ASP A 29 7.16 6.13 4.00
CA ASP A 29 8.00 5.26 4.83
C ASP A 29 7.22 4.63 6.01
N LEU A 30 6.22 5.32 6.55
CA LEU A 30 5.39 4.82 7.67
C LEU A 30 4.00 4.34 7.24
N HIS A 31 3.70 4.41 5.94
CA HIS A 31 2.47 3.93 5.30
C HIS A 31 1.17 4.44 5.97
N LEU A 32 0.04 3.77 5.71
CA LEU A 32 -1.31 4.14 6.15
C LEU A 32 -1.58 3.96 7.66
N LYS A 33 -0.63 3.41 8.43
CA LYS A 33 -0.71 3.32 9.91
C LYS A 33 -0.47 4.67 10.61
N THR A 34 -0.44 5.75 9.85
CA THR A 34 0.03 7.05 10.30
C THR A 34 -1.01 8.11 9.98
N MET A 35 -1.61 8.68 11.03
CA MET A 35 -2.35 9.91 10.88
C MET A 35 -1.37 11.07 10.90
N ILE A 36 -1.38 11.84 9.83
CA ILE A 36 -0.57 13.05 9.72
C ILE A 36 -1.53 14.22 9.77
N VAL A 37 -1.43 15.03 10.83
CA VAL A 37 -2.24 16.23 11.00
C VAL A 37 -1.34 17.44 10.90
N VAL A 38 -1.61 18.28 9.90
CA VAL A 38 -0.80 19.47 9.65
C VAL A 38 -1.53 20.69 10.17
N MET A 39 -0.87 21.46 11.02
CA MET A 39 -1.32 22.78 11.41
C MET A 39 -0.66 23.81 10.49
N THR A 40 -1.48 24.56 9.75
CA THR A 40 -1.03 25.38 8.64
C THR A 40 -2.03 26.49 8.34
N SER A 41 -1.55 27.65 7.88
CA SER A 41 -2.34 28.75 7.34
C SER A 41 -2.90 28.46 5.93
N LEU A 42 -2.34 27.45 5.24
CA LEU A 42 -2.61 27.08 3.85
C LEU A 42 -3.12 25.64 3.80
N THR A 43 -4.33 25.40 3.28
CA THR A 43 -5.01 24.10 3.41
C THR A 43 -4.97 23.22 2.16
N GLU A 44 -4.74 23.78 0.96
CA GLU A 44 -4.92 23.05 -0.31
C GLU A 44 -3.73 22.15 -0.72
N THR A 45 -2.50 22.45 -0.28
CA THR A 45 -1.29 21.72 -0.69
C THR A 45 -1.05 20.42 0.07
N TRP A 46 -1.54 20.32 1.30
CA TRP A 46 -1.15 19.27 2.25
C TRP A 46 -1.90 17.95 2.09
N THR A 47 -3.16 18.01 1.65
CA THR A 47 -3.94 16.81 1.33
C THR A 47 -3.28 16.03 0.19
N ARG A 48 -2.69 16.73 -0.80
CA ARG A 48 -1.92 16.11 -1.89
C ARG A 48 -0.61 15.49 -1.44
N ALA A 49 0.00 16.03 -0.38
CA ALA A 49 1.20 15.45 0.22
C ALA A 49 0.90 14.20 1.07
N GLY A 50 -0.38 13.92 1.33
CA GLY A 50 -0.81 12.77 2.14
C GLY A 50 -1.10 13.11 3.60
N ALA A 51 -1.35 14.38 3.95
CA ALA A 51 -1.93 14.73 5.25
C ALA A 51 -3.39 14.23 5.33
N HIS A 52 -3.79 13.72 6.51
CA HIS A 52 -5.18 13.31 6.75
C HIS A 52 -6.11 14.51 6.94
N THR A 53 -5.65 15.49 7.71
CA THR A 53 -6.40 16.71 7.93
C THR A 53 -5.43 17.86 8.13
N CYS A 54 -5.94 19.05 7.81
CA CYS A 54 -5.22 20.30 7.97
C CYS A 54 -6.04 21.20 8.85
N VAL A 55 -5.39 21.84 9.82
CA VAL A 55 -6.08 22.72 10.74
C VAL A 55 -5.42 24.08 10.74
N LYS A 56 -6.25 25.12 10.62
CA LYS A 56 -5.80 26.52 10.69
C LYS A 56 -5.79 26.96 12.15
N GLY A 57 -4.69 27.56 12.60
CA GLY A 57 -4.61 28.23 13.90
C GLY A 57 -3.53 27.66 14.81
N THR A 58 -3.80 27.63 16.11
CA THR A 58 -2.94 27.10 17.17
C THR A 58 -3.56 25.83 17.75
N TRP A 59 -2.74 24.91 18.24
CA TRP A 59 -3.25 23.74 18.98
C TRP A 59 -3.96 24.19 20.26
N ASP A 60 -5.26 23.94 20.36
CA ASP A 60 -6.01 24.03 21.61
C ASP A 60 -6.55 22.65 22.02
N GLU A 61 -7.00 22.55 23.27
CA GLU A 61 -7.45 21.29 23.86
C GLU A 61 -8.66 20.71 23.11
N ASP A 62 -9.62 21.55 22.74
CA ASP A 62 -10.82 21.15 22.01
C ASP A 62 -10.48 20.56 20.63
N MET A 63 -9.51 21.17 19.94
CA MET A 63 -9.02 20.74 18.64
C MET A 63 -8.27 19.41 18.71
N LEU A 64 -7.42 19.22 19.74
CA LEU A 64 -6.78 17.93 19.98
C LEU A 64 -7.81 16.84 20.29
N VAL A 65 -8.82 17.13 21.12
CA VAL A 65 -9.92 16.20 21.44
C VAL A 65 -10.70 15.81 20.18
N ALA A 66 -10.98 16.77 19.29
CA ALA A 66 -11.66 16.50 18.02
C ALA A 66 -10.85 15.56 17.10
N ILE A 67 -9.54 15.79 17.00
CA ILE A 67 -8.62 14.93 16.22
C ILE A 67 -8.58 13.52 16.83
N PHE A 68 -8.45 13.39 18.16
CA PHE A 68 -8.44 12.10 18.83
C PHE A 68 -9.77 11.35 18.70
N LYS A 69 -10.90 12.07 18.66
CA LYS A 69 -12.22 11.46 18.42
C LYS A 69 -12.32 10.90 17.00
N GLN A 70 -11.88 11.66 15.98
CA GLN A 70 -11.81 11.18 14.60
C GLN A 70 -10.88 9.96 14.46
N LEU A 71 -9.73 9.98 15.12
CA LEU A 71 -8.81 8.83 15.21
C LEU A 71 -9.49 7.59 15.77
N LYS A 72 -10.19 7.75 16.89
CA LYS A 72 -10.89 6.65 17.55
C LYS A 72 -12.00 6.10 16.67
N GLU A 73 -12.77 6.97 16.03
CA GLU A 73 -13.83 6.56 15.10
C GLU A 73 -13.25 5.85 13.88
N GLY A 74 -12.17 6.33 13.28
CA GLY A 74 -11.52 5.64 12.16
C GLY A 74 -10.82 4.35 12.55
N LEU A 75 -10.32 4.22 13.78
CA LEU A 75 -9.81 2.96 14.33
C LEU A 75 -10.94 1.93 14.50
N VAL A 76 -12.05 2.36 15.11
CA VAL A 76 -13.22 1.50 15.38
C VAL A 76 -13.91 1.06 14.08
N ASN A 77 -13.94 1.95 13.08
CA ASN A 77 -14.54 1.70 11.78
C ASN A 77 -13.55 1.09 10.77
N GLU A 78 -12.35 0.73 11.21
CA GLU A 78 -11.31 0.12 10.37
C GLU A 78 -10.91 0.97 9.14
N LEU A 79 -11.12 2.28 9.22
CA LEU A 79 -10.71 3.27 8.22
C LEU A 79 -9.17 3.45 8.19
N TYR A 80 -8.44 2.93 9.17
CA TYR A 80 -6.97 2.90 9.23
C TYR A 80 -6.43 1.46 9.19
N ARG A 81 -6.99 0.61 8.32
CA ARG A 81 -6.44 -0.73 8.06
C ARG A 81 -5.01 -0.61 7.52
N GLU A 82 -4.21 -1.64 7.78
CA GLU A 82 -2.91 -1.74 7.13
C GLU A 82 -3.12 -1.73 5.61
N ALA A 83 -2.31 -0.97 4.89
CA ALA A 83 -2.39 -0.97 3.44
C ALA A 83 -2.23 -2.40 2.93
N PHE A 84 -3.15 -2.90 2.12
CA PHE A 84 -3.02 -4.23 1.54
C PHE A 84 -1.90 -4.18 0.49
N LYS A 85 -0.76 -4.79 0.78
CA LYS A 85 0.44 -4.69 -0.05
C LYS A 85 0.45 -5.80 -1.10
N ILE A 86 0.52 -5.42 -2.36
CA ILE A 86 0.56 -6.34 -3.49
C ILE A 86 1.88 -6.14 -4.22
N ALA A 87 2.61 -7.22 -4.46
CA ALA A 87 3.71 -7.20 -5.42
C ALA A 87 3.27 -7.88 -6.72
N ILE A 88 3.65 -7.32 -7.86
CA ILE A 88 3.51 -7.96 -9.16
C ILE A 88 4.92 -8.19 -9.69
N VAL A 89 5.32 -9.46 -9.78
CA VAL A 89 6.62 -9.87 -10.28
C VAL A 89 6.53 -10.14 -11.77
N TYR A 90 7.24 -9.38 -12.60
CA TYR A 90 7.14 -9.44 -14.05
C TYR A 90 8.51 -9.59 -14.73
N GLU A 91 8.48 -10.17 -15.93
CA GLU A 91 9.64 -10.28 -16.84
C GLU A 91 9.49 -9.22 -17.95
N GLY A 92 10.44 -8.30 -18.11
CA GLY A 92 10.47 -7.32 -19.21
C GLY A 92 10.45 -5.84 -18.81
N ASP A 93 9.93 -4.98 -19.72
CA ASP A 93 9.85 -3.53 -19.53
C ASP A 93 8.84 -3.14 -18.44
N ILE A 94 9.12 -2.03 -17.77
CA ILE A 94 8.38 -1.53 -16.59
C ILE A 94 6.86 -1.59 -16.81
N TRP A 95 6.21 -2.32 -15.91
CA TRP A 95 4.78 -2.46 -15.83
C TRP A 95 4.14 -1.12 -15.39
N ASP A 96 3.62 -0.34 -16.34
CA ASP A 96 3.13 1.05 -16.16
C ASP A 96 1.72 1.16 -15.54
N HIS A 97 1.45 0.35 -14.52
CA HIS A 97 0.16 0.27 -13.83
C HIS A 97 0.23 0.70 -12.36
N ALA A 98 1.33 1.34 -11.96
CA ALA A 98 1.54 1.87 -10.60
C ALA A 98 0.42 2.81 -10.11
N ASN A 99 -0.40 3.36 -11.02
CA ASN A 99 -1.51 4.26 -10.72
C ASN A 99 -2.89 3.55 -10.64
N TRP A 100 -2.97 2.23 -10.77
CA TRP A 100 -4.26 1.53 -10.72
C TRP A 100 -4.90 1.56 -9.33
N PHE A 101 -4.09 1.63 -8.30
CA PHE A 101 -4.52 1.60 -6.91
C PHE A 101 -4.08 2.91 -6.27
N ASP A 102 -5.04 3.81 -6.08
CA ASP A 102 -4.84 5.14 -5.53
C ASP A 102 -5.13 5.13 -4.02
N ASN A 103 -4.83 6.24 -3.35
CA ASN A 103 -4.95 6.42 -1.90
C ASN A 103 -6.36 6.11 -1.34
N GLU A 104 -7.39 6.03 -2.19
CA GLU A 104 -8.77 5.70 -1.81
C GLU A 104 -8.98 4.22 -1.47
N THR A 105 -8.28 3.27 -2.12
CA THR A 105 -8.51 1.82 -1.89
C THR A 105 -7.63 1.21 -0.81
N GLN A 106 -6.69 1.99 -0.25
CA GLN A 106 -5.70 1.53 0.73
C GLN A 106 -4.85 0.34 0.25
N GLU A 107 -4.73 0.13 -1.06
CA GLU A 107 -3.94 -0.93 -1.66
C GLU A 107 -2.65 -0.34 -2.24
N VAL A 108 -1.50 -0.97 -1.94
CA VAL A 108 -0.20 -0.52 -2.48
C VAL A 108 0.31 -1.59 -3.43
N VAL A 109 0.38 -1.26 -4.71
CA VAL A 109 0.90 -2.17 -5.74
C VAL A 109 2.33 -1.79 -6.10
N THR A 110 3.24 -2.74 -5.94
CA THR A 110 4.65 -2.61 -6.31
C THR A 110 4.97 -3.53 -7.47
N ALA A 111 5.53 -2.99 -8.54
CA ALA A 111 6.09 -3.79 -9.63
C ALA A 111 7.52 -4.21 -9.25
N VAL A 112 7.82 -5.50 -9.37
CA VAL A 112 9.14 -6.08 -9.06
C VAL A 112 9.64 -6.86 -10.26
N SER A 113 10.87 -6.60 -10.71
CA SER A 113 11.48 -7.43 -11.77
C SER A 113 11.77 -8.83 -11.23
N GLU A 114 11.63 -9.88 -12.06
CA GLU A 114 12.07 -11.23 -11.68
C GLU A 114 13.53 -11.24 -11.15
N SER A 115 14.40 -10.41 -11.73
CA SER A 115 15.81 -10.31 -11.32
C SER A 115 16.03 -9.72 -9.92
N ASP A 116 15.02 -9.03 -9.36
CA ASP A 116 15.07 -8.41 -8.04
C ASP A 116 14.31 -9.21 -6.96
N VAL A 117 13.72 -10.36 -7.31
CA VAL A 117 13.00 -11.24 -6.37
C VAL A 117 13.88 -11.66 -5.20
N ASP A 118 15.18 -11.89 -5.42
CA ASP A 118 16.13 -12.24 -4.36
C ASP A 118 16.37 -11.09 -3.37
N ARG A 119 16.18 -9.84 -3.80
CA ARG A 119 16.34 -8.63 -2.97
C ARG A 119 15.02 -8.15 -2.35
N MET A 120 13.90 -8.67 -2.83
CA MET A 120 12.58 -8.35 -2.34
C MET A 120 12.40 -8.76 -0.88
N GLU A 121 12.02 -7.80 -0.04
CA GLU A 121 11.58 -8.05 1.34
C GLU A 121 10.19 -8.70 1.35
N ILE A 122 9.99 -9.69 2.21
CA ILE A 122 8.74 -10.47 2.31
C ILE A 122 7.71 -9.72 3.17
N ALA A 123 7.35 -8.51 2.74
CA ALA A 123 6.44 -7.62 3.47
C ALA A 123 5.06 -7.47 2.80
N TYR A 124 4.79 -8.24 1.74
CA TYR A 124 3.55 -8.16 0.96
C TYR A 124 2.45 -9.07 1.53
N ASP A 125 1.20 -8.74 1.28
CA ASP A 125 0.01 -9.54 1.61
C ASP A 125 -0.40 -10.48 0.48
N MET A 126 -0.13 -10.06 -0.75
CA MET A 126 -0.33 -10.82 -1.97
C MET A 126 0.84 -10.62 -2.92
N ILE A 127 1.27 -11.69 -3.60
CA ILE A 127 2.25 -11.60 -4.69
C ILE A 127 1.67 -12.25 -5.94
N MET A 128 1.72 -11.53 -7.05
CA MET A 128 1.36 -12.02 -8.38
C MET A 128 2.63 -12.37 -9.14
N VAL A 129 2.65 -13.52 -9.80
CA VAL A 129 3.85 -14.05 -10.46
C VAL A 129 3.50 -14.57 -11.86
N TYR A 130 4.33 -14.24 -12.84
CA TYR A 130 4.13 -14.69 -14.22
C TYR A 130 4.76 -16.05 -14.52
N THR A 131 5.74 -16.49 -13.71
CA THR A 131 6.46 -17.74 -13.94
C THR A 131 6.43 -18.66 -12.70
N PRO A 132 6.29 -19.99 -12.89
CA PRO A 132 6.40 -20.95 -11.80
C PRO A 132 7.77 -20.94 -11.12
N THR A 133 8.83 -20.56 -11.84
CA THR A 133 10.18 -20.42 -11.29
C THR A 133 10.24 -19.38 -10.17
N VAL A 134 9.66 -18.20 -10.39
CA VAL A 134 9.56 -17.15 -9.37
C VAL A 134 8.70 -17.61 -8.19
N ALA A 135 7.60 -18.31 -8.45
CA ALA A 135 6.76 -18.86 -7.39
C ALA A 135 7.56 -19.76 -6.44
N ASN A 136 8.34 -20.69 -7.00
CA ASN A 136 9.21 -21.56 -6.24
C ASN A 136 10.25 -20.78 -5.43
N GLN A 137 10.91 -19.78 -6.03
CA GLN A 137 11.88 -18.93 -5.33
C GLN A 137 11.24 -18.24 -4.11
N LEU A 138 10.07 -17.63 -4.27
CA LEU A 138 9.35 -16.97 -3.18
C LEU A 138 8.94 -17.95 -2.07
N ARG A 139 8.51 -19.17 -2.42
CA ARG A 139 8.21 -20.22 -1.43
C ARG A 139 9.46 -20.67 -0.67
N ILE A 140 10.58 -20.87 -1.35
CA ILE A 140 11.88 -21.20 -0.72
C ILE A 140 12.34 -20.09 0.23
N LYS A 141 12.11 -18.82 -0.13
CA LYS A 141 12.38 -17.67 0.74
C LYS A 141 11.43 -17.57 1.93
N GLY A 142 10.38 -18.38 1.98
CA GLY A 142 9.45 -18.45 3.11
C GLY A 142 8.22 -17.56 2.96
N PHE A 143 7.86 -17.10 1.75
CA PHE A 143 6.58 -16.43 1.55
C PHE A 143 5.43 -17.43 1.67
N THR A 144 4.56 -17.21 2.67
CA THR A 144 3.44 -18.12 3.01
C THR A 144 2.06 -17.52 2.75
N LYS A 145 1.98 -16.23 2.41
CA LYS A 145 0.70 -15.56 2.13
C LYS A 145 0.22 -15.87 0.69
N LEU A 146 -0.83 -15.18 0.26
CA LEU A 146 -1.47 -15.44 -1.03
C LEU A 146 -0.49 -15.18 -2.17
N MET A 147 -0.36 -16.18 -3.03
CA MET A 147 0.33 -16.06 -4.30
C MET A 147 -0.67 -16.33 -5.43
N VAL A 148 -0.59 -15.54 -6.50
CA VAL A 148 -1.47 -15.64 -7.67
C VAL A 148 -0.63 -15.84 -8.92
N GLY A 149 -0.85 -16.96 -9.61
CA GLY A 149 -0.21 -17.23 -10.90
C GLY A 149 -0.89 -16.46 -12.01
N VAL A 150 -0.12 -15.75 -12.84
CA VAL A 150 -0.64 -15.01 -13.98
C VAL A 150 -0.31 -15.78 -15.25
N THR A 151 -1.26 -16.57 -15.75
CA THR A 151 -1.05 -17.45 -16.90
C THR A 151 -2.35 -17.76 -17.64
N SER A 152 -2.22 -18.08 -18.93
CA SER A 152 -3.28 -18.65 -19.76
C SER A 152 -2.99 -20.11 -20.17
N SER A 153 -1.97 -20.73 -19.60
CA SER A 153 -1.48 -22.06 -19.96
C SER A 153 -1.84 -23.10 -18.89
N ASP A 154 -2.62 -24.11 -19.26
CA ASP A 154 -2.99 -25.21 -18.36
C ASP A 154 -1.78 -25.97 -17.82
N LYS A 155 -0.71 -26.04 -18.63
CA LYS A 155 0.56 -26.63 -18.20
C LYS A 155 1.21 -25.80 -17.10
N GLU A 156 1.26 -24.48 -17.26
CA GLU A 156 1.83 -23.60 -16.23
C GLU A 156 0.97 -23.57 -14.97
N CYS A 157 -0.36 -23.66 -15.07
CA CYS A 157 -1.23 -23.83 -13.92
C CYS A 157 -0.86 -25.07 -13.08
N THR A 158 -0.52 -26.18 -13.75
CA THR A 158 -0.06 -27.40 -13.08
C THR A 158 1.29 -27.18 -12.39
N ASP A 159 2.22 -26.51 -13.08
CA ASP A 159 3.55 -26.20 -12.53
C ASP A 159 3.47 -25.25 -11.33
N PHE A 160 2.59 -24.25 -11.37
CA PHE A 160 2.27 -23.37 -10.25
C PHE A 160 1.65 -24.12 -9.06
N GLY A 161 0.76 -25.08 -9.32
CA GLY A 161 0.14 -25.91 -8.29
C GLY A 161 1.16 -26.67 -7.44
N ASN A 162 2.29 -27.08 -8.03
CA ASN A 162 3.40 -27.72 -7.32
C ASN A 162 4.08 -26.80 -6.28
N TYR A 163 3.84 -25.49 -6.35
CA TYR A 163 4.38 -24.47 -5.44
C TYR A 163 3.30 -23.81 -4.58
N GLU A 164 2.18 -24.53 -4.34
CA GLU A 164 1.06 -24.07 -3.52
C GLU A 164 0.44 -22.75 -4.03
N VAL A 165 0.44 -22.55 -5.34
CA VAL A 165 -0.28 -21.44 -5.99
C VAL A 165 -1.58 -22.01 -6.54
N SER A 166 -2.70 -21.64 -5.91
CA SER A 166 -4.04 -22.16 -6.24
C SER A 166 -4.95 -21.12 -6.90
N ASN A 167 -4.53 -19.85 -6.92
CA ASN A 167 -5.27 -18.75 -7.52
C ASN A 167 -4.58 -18.32 -8.81
N PHE A 168 -5.38 -18.08 -9.85
CA PHE A 168 -4.87 -17.78 -11.18
C PHE A 168 -5.61 -16.62 -11.81
N LEU A 169 -4.88 -15.78 -12.54
CA LEU A 169 -5.46 -14.77 -13.39
C LEU A 169 -4.94 -14.91 -14.81
N THR A 170 -5.85 -14.82 -15.77
CA THR A 170 -5.49 -14.89 -17.18
C THR A 170 -5.09 -13.50 -17.69
N PRO A 171 -3.92 -13.34 -18.33
CA PRO A 171 -3.55 -12.09 -18.99
C PRO A 171 -4.52 -11.76 -20.14
N PRO A 172 -4.70 -10.47 -20.49
CA PRO A 172 -4.13 -9.30 -19.83
C PRO A 172 -4.76 -9.06 -18.45
N LEU A 173 -3.95 -8.62 -17.50
CA LEU A 173 -4.42 -8.18 -16.20
C LEU A 173 -5.16 -6.84 -16.35
N THR A 174 -6.22 -6.68 -15.57
CA THR A 174 -6.95 -5.41 -15.46
C THR A 174 -7.17 -5.13 -13.98
N LYS A 175 -7.43 -3.86 -13.63
CA LYS A 175 -7.74 -3.45 -12.26
C LYS A 175 -8.88 -4.29 -11.67
N GLU A 176 -9.95 -4.50 -12.43
CA GLU A 176 -11.13 -5.26 -11.97
C GLU A 176 -10.81 -6.73 -11.68
N LYS A 177 -9.92 -7.35 -12.46
CA LYS A 177 -9.47 -8.73 -12.22
C LYS A 177 -8.62 -8.86 -10.97
N ILE A 178 -7.85 -7.83 -10.63
CA ILE A 178 -7.02 -7.82 -9.42
C ILE A 178 -7.92 -7.54 -8.20
N GLU A 179 -8.81 -6.53 -8.29
CA GLU A 179 -9.78 -6.22 -7.24
C GLU A 179 -10.69 -7.39 -6.89
N SER A 180 -11.10 -8.20 -7.88
CA SER A 180 -11.94 -9.37 -7.62
C SER A 180 -11.24 -10.41 -6.76
N VAL A 181 -9.92 -10.59 -6.92
CA VAL A 181 -9.12 -11.50 -6.11
C VAL A 181 -8.91 -10.94 -4.70
N ILE A 182 -8.64 -9.64 -4.58
CA ILE A 182 -8.50 -8.99 -3.26
C ILE A 182 -9.79 -9.11 -2.45
N LYS A 183 -10.96 -8.89 -3.08
CA LYS A 183 -12.28 -9.04 -2.43
C LYS A 183 -12.58 -10.44 -1.94
N LEU A 184 -11.92 -11.48 -2.44
CA LEU A 184 -12.08 -12.85 -1.94
C LEU A 184 -11.31 -13.08 -0.62
N MET A 185 -10.43 -12.14 -0.23
CA MET A 185 -9.62 -12.24 0.99
C MET A 185 -10.14 -11.41 2.17
N VAL A 186 -11.05 -10.46 1.92
CA VAL A 186 -11.61 -9.52 2.91
C VAL A 186 -13.03 -9.93 3.26
#